data_AF-A0A9D2M2R0-F1
#
_entry.id   AF-A0A9D2M2R0-F1
#
_cell.length_a   1.000
_cell.length_b   1.000
_cell.length_c   1.000
_cell.angle_alpha   90.00
_cell.angle_beta   90.00
_cell.angle_gamma   90.00
#
_symmetry.space_group_name_H-M   'P 1'
#
loop_
_entity.id
_entity.type
_entity.pdbx_description
1 polymer ?
#
loop_
_entity_poly.entity_id
_entity_poly.type
_entity_poly.pdbx_seq_one_letter_code
_entity_poly.pdbx_strand_id
1 'polypeptide(L)'
;MNDWKQQMKTRLTPVAEIFLGKGGLERKPLLRPVQPRPIAQMMKDLRALDESVWAEYAFSRDPLKGRFTPEQKKRWDKLANECGKEYAHKMQQKYGTRDPMELAKRMGVTVEKPDMPKDLGRVLFAEFKVPNHVYLYMDAVYKAQATLSRPGMQKIMTSALDVERLLLAHELFHYVEEQYKREIFTKTEKIDLPTIPPFKNRSTVRSLDELAGMAFARELNSLPYSPYLLDVMLMYGYSQDGAIRLYEEIMTMAGVPIPEPEEEAYSAPLSIYDV
;
A
#
# COMPACT_ATOMS: atom_id res chain seq x y z
N MET A 1 24.23 -31.78 2.71
CA MET A 1 24.52 -30.56 1.93
C MET A 1 23.40 -30.41 0.91
N ASN A 2 22.74 -29.24 0.86
CA ASN A 2 21.59 -28.88 0.01
C ASN A 2 20.20 -29.41 0.40
N ASP A 3 19.57 -28.79 1.41
CA ASP A 3 18.09 -28.76 1.49
C ASP A 3 17.52 -27.53 2.24
N TRP A 4 18.32 -26.86 3.08
CA TRP A 4 17.87 -25.65 3.77
C TRP A 4 17.72 -24.41 2.87
N LYS A 5 18.38 -24.39 1.70
CA LYS A 5 18.28 -23.29 0.72
C LYS A 5 16.96 -23.30 -0.07
N GLN A 6 16.18 -24.38 -0.06
CA GLN A 6 14.86 -24.42 -0.71
C GLN A 6 13.70 -24.02 0.22
N GLN A 7 13.89 -24.06 1.54
CA GLN A 7 12.87 -23.64 2.52
C GLN A 7 12.90 -22.13 2.83
N MET A 8 13.95 -21.42 2.41
CA MET A 8 14.01 -19.94 2.42
C MET A 8 13.53 -19.34 1.08
N LYS A 9 12.39 -19.79 0.56
CA LYS A 9 11.61 -18.94 -0.35
C LYS A 9 11.02 -17.82 0.50
N THR A 10 11.75 -16.72 0.61
CA THR A 10 11.33 -15.42 1.14
C THR A 10 9.92 -15.11 0.63
N ARG A 11 8.93 -15.26 1.51
CA ARG A 11 7.54 -14.84 1.26
C ARG A 11 7.41 -13.34 1.52
N LEU A 12 8.18 -12.54 0.79
CA LEU A 12 7.91 -11.12 0.62
C LEU A 12 7.22 -11.01 -0.72
N THR A 13 5.89 -11.02 -0.66
CA THR A 13 5.03 -10.70 -1.78
C THR A 13 4.97 -9.17 -1.87
N PRO A 14 5.42 -8.55 -2.98
CA PRO A 14 5.56 -7.10 -3.12
C PRO A 14 4.30 -6.34 -2.70
N VAL A 15 4.47 -5.08 -2.27
CA VAL A 15 3.42 -4.10 -1.94
C VAL A 15 2.22 -4.25 -2.89
N ALA A 16 2.43 -4.19 -4.20
CA ALA A 16 1.32 -4.27 -5.15
C ALA A 16 0.63 -5.63 -5.30
N GLU A 17 1.23 -6.75 -4.87
CA GLU A 17 0.53 -8.03 -4.73
C GLU A 17 -0.45 -8.06 -3.55
N ILE A 18 -0.34 -7.14 -2.57
CA ILE A 18 -1.44 -6.86 -1.65
C ILE A 18 -2.47 -5.98 -2.37
N PHE A 19 -2.02 -4.87 -2.95
CA PHE A 19 -2.92 -3.81 -3.41
C PHE A 19 -3.83 -4.22 -4.58
N LEU A 20 -3.38 -5.14 -5.45
CA LEU A 20 -4.11 -5.53 -6.67
C LEU A 20 -4.69 -6.94 -6.67
N GLY A 21 -4.52 -7.69 -5.57
CA GLY A 21 -4.93 -9.09 -5.49
C GLY A 21 -4.23 -9.98 -6.53
N LYS A 22 -4.42 -11.30 -6.41
CA LYS A 22 -3.96 -12.23 -7.44
C LYS A 22 -4.83 -12.10 -8.68
N GLY A 23 -4.45 -11.21 -9.59
CA GLY A 23 -5.05 -11.04 -10.91
C GLY A 23 -3.99 -11.04 -11.99
N GLY A 24 -3.31 -12.18 -12.17
CA GLY A 24 -2.60 -12.44 -13.42
C GLY A 24 -3.59 -12.38 -14.58
N LEU A 25 -3.11 -12.00 -15.77
CA LEU A 25 -3.84 -11.96 -17.04
C LEU A 25 -4.30 -13.37 -17.50
N GLU A 26 -5.05 -14.10 -16.69
CA GLU A 26 -5.75 -15.33 -17.10
C GLU A 26 -7.25 -15.06 -17.19
N ARG A 27 -7.75 -15.09 -18.43
CA ARG A 27 -9.15 -14.96 -18.89
C ARG A 27 -9.98 -13.96 -18.08
N LYS A 28 -9.89 -12.68 -18.47
CA LYS A 28 -10.80 -11.60 -18.05
C LYS A 28 -12.26 -12.09 -18.18
N PRO A 29 -13.03 -12.28 -17.09
CA PRO A 29 -14.47 -12.12 -17.22
C PRO A 29 -14.71 -10.73 -17.82
N LEU A 30 -15.69 -10.58 -18.72
CA LEU A 30 -16.02 -9.28 -19.32
C LEU A 30 -16.18 -8.25 -18.19
N LEU A 31 -15.19 -7.38 -18.03
CA LEU A 31 -15.18 -6.39 -16.98
C LEU A 31 -16.31 -5.39 -17.26
N ARG A 32 -17.19 -5.14 -16.28
CA ARG A 32 -18.33 -4.21 -16.42
C ARG A 32 -17.83 -2.85 -16.97
N PRO A 33 -18.46 -2.22 -17.96
CA PRO A 33 -18.07 -0.88 -18.39
C PRO A 33 -18.06 0.09 -17.20
N VAL A 34 -17.02 0.92 -17.09
CA VAL A 34 -16.92 1.97 -16.07
C VAL A 34 -17.22 3.32 -16.70
N GLN A 35 -17.83 4.21 -15.93
CA GLN A 35 -18.07 5.57 -16.36
C GLN A 35 -16.79 6.39 -16.07
N PRO A 36 -16.23 7.11 -17.05
CA PRO A 36 -15.05 7.96 -16.82
C PRO A 36 -15.30 8.98 -15.70
N ARG A 37 -14.30 9.15 -14.82
CA ARG A 37 -14.38 10.03 -13.65
C ARG A 37 -13.08 10.82 -13.48
N PRO A 38 -13.16 12.14 -13.18
CA PRO A 38 -11.99 12.93 -12.85
C PRO A 38 -11.25 12.39 -11.63
N ILE A 39 -9.93 12.25 -11.72
CA ILE A 39 -9.10 11.79 -10.59
C ILE A 39 -9.23 12.71 -9.37
N ALA A 40 -9.38 14.03 -9.61
CA ALA A 40 -9.57 15.00 -8.55
C ALA A 40 -10.87 14.75 -7.76
N GLN A 41 -11.96 14.36 -8.43
CA GLN A 41 -13.20 13.98 -7.76
C GLN A 41 -12.99 12.74 -6.89
N MET A 42 -12.44 11.67 -7.48
CA MET A 42 -12.17 10.43 -6.74
C MET A 42 -11.29 10.67 -5.50
N MET A 43 -10.24 11.49 -5.60
CA MET A 43 -9.36 11.79 -4.47
C MET A 43 -10.05 12.61 -3.37
N LYS A 44 -10.94 13.55 -3.72
CA LYS A 44 -11.73 14.31 -2.74
C LYS A 44 -12.63 13.37 -1.95
N ASP A 45 -13.34 12.49 -2.66
CA ASP A 45 -14.28 11.54 -2.06
C ASP A 45 -13.56 10.58 -1.12
N LEU A 46 -12.47 9.96 -1.59
CA LEU A 46 -11.68 9.02 -0.78
C LEU A 46 -11.07 9.69 0.45
N ARG A 47 -10.60 10.94 0.31
CA ARG A 47 -10.05 11.71 1.44
C ARG A 47 -11.10 12.01 2.51
N ALA A 48 -12.39 12.04 2.16
CA ALA A 48 -13.49 12.29 3.08
C ALA A 48 -13.99 11.04 3.82
N LEU A 49 -13.50 9.85 3.45
CA LEU A 49 -13.91 8.59 4.09
C LEU A 49 -13.36 8.46 5.50
N ASP A 50 -14.13 7.79 6.36
CA ASP A 50 -13.70 7.41 7.71
C ASP A 50 -12.51 6.44 7.67
N GLU A 51 -11.63 6.55 8.66
CA GLU A 51 -10.41 5.74 8.72
C GLU A 51 -10.70 4.22 8.73
N SER A 52 -11.82 3.82 9.33
CA SER A 52 -12.24 2.42 9.44
C SER A 52 -12.50 1.74 8.09
N VAL A 53 -12.81 2.51 7.05
CA VAL A 53 -13.00 1.98 5.69
C VAL A 53 -11.69 1.38 5.17
N TRP A 54 -10.55 2.01 5.47
CA TRP A 54 -9.24 1.55 5.01
C TRP A 54 -8.83 0.23 5.64
N ALA A 55 -9.24 -0.02 6.89
CA ALA A 55 -9.07 -1.30 7.54
C ALA A 55 -9.87 -2.41 6.84
N GLU A 56 -11.15 -2.16 6.54
CA GLU A 56 -11.97 -3.13 5.82
C GLU A 56 -11.42 -3.40 4.41
N TYR A 57 -10.99 -2.35 3.73
CA TYR A 57 -10.28 -2.45 2.46
C TYR A 57 -9.03 -3.34 2.57
N ALA A 58 -8.14 -3.09 3.54
CA ALA A 58 -6.94 -3.90 3.75
C ALA A 58 -7.27 -5.38 4.05
N PHE A 59 -8.25 -5.64 4.93
CA PHE A 59 -8.68 -7.00 5.23
C PHE A 59 -9.32 -7.69 4.01
N SER A 60 -10.01 -6.97 3.13
CA SER A 60 -10.61 -7.52 1.90
C SER A 60 -9.58 -8.05 0.90
N ARG A 61 -8.33 -7.57 1.00
CA ARG A 61 -7.18 -8.00 0.19
C ARG A 61 -6.37 -9.12 0.84
N ASP A 62 -6.65 -9.46 2.10
CA ASP A 62 -5.94 -10.53 2.79
C ASP A 62 -6.30 -11.91 2.22
N PRO A 63 -5.32 -12.83 2.00
CA PRO A 63 -5.60 -14.21 1.60
C PRO A 63 -6.54 -14.98 2.53
N LEU A 64 -6.65 -14.56 3.79
CA LEU A 64 -7.47 -15.15 4.85
C LEU A 64 -8.72 -14.31 5.17
N LYS A 65 -9.11 -13.34 4.33
CA LYS A 65 -10.21 -12.39 4.56
C LYS A 65 -11.54 -12.98 5.08
N GLY A 66 -11.87 -14.22 4.73
CA GLY A 66 -13.07 -14.92 5.19
C GLY A 66 -12.96 -15.54 6.59
N ARG A 67 -11.86 -15.34 7.31
CA ARG A 67 -11.58 -16.00 8.61
C ARG A 67 -11.55 -15.03 9.79
N PHE A 68 -11.81 -13.74 9.57
CA PHE A 68 -11.73 -12.71 10.61
C PHE A 68 -13.13 -12.28 11.03
N THR A 69 -13.42 -12.26 12.33
CA THR A 69 -14.67 -11.68 12.82
C THR A 69 -14.60 -10.14 12.78
N PRO A 70 -15.75 -9.44 12.75
CA PRO A 70 -15.79 -7.98 12.82
C PRO A 70 -15.04 -7.41 14.05
N GLU A 71 -15.16 -8.06 15.21
CA GLU A 71 -14.50 -7.65 16.45
C GLU A 71 -12.97 -7.81 16.35
N GLN A 72 -12.52 -8.91 15.73
CA GLN A 72 -11.10 -9.13 15.47
C GLN A 72 -10.55 -8.06 14.53
N LYS A 73 -11.23 -7.79 13.40
CA LYS A 73 -10.82 -6.74 12.45
C LYS A 73 -10.70 -5.38 13.14
N LYS A 74 -11.70 -4.99 13.93
CA LYS A 74 -11.69 -3.71 14.67
C LYS A 74 -10.55 -3.63 15.69
N ARG A 75 -10.29 -4.70 16.45
CA ARG A 75 -9.17 -4.74 17.41
C ARG A 75 -7.83 -4.66 16.68
N TRP A 76 -7.67 -5.45 15.62
CA TRP A 76 -6.43 -5.54 14.86
C TRP A 76 -6.11 -4.27 14.08
N ASP A 77 -7.11 -3.60 13.52
CA ASP A 77 -6.97 -2.29 12.92
C ASP A 77 -6.33 -1.29 13.89
N LYS A 78 -6.91 -1.17 15.09
CA LYS A 78 -6.37 -0.30 16.14
C LYS A 78 -4.91 -0.65 16.48
N LEU A 79 -4.63 -1.94 16.74
CA LEU A 79 -3.30 -2.39 17.16
C LEU A 79 -2.25 -2.25 16.05
N ALA A 80 -2.61 -2.51 14.78
CA ALA A 80 -1.71 -2.33 13.65
C ALA A 80 -1.37 -0.84 13.45
N ASN A 81 -2.37 0.04 13.54
CA ASN A 81 -2.15 1.48 13.46
C ASN A 81 -1.28 2.01 14.61
N GLU A 82 -1.53 1.57 15.84
CA GLU A 82 -0.71 1.91 17.01
C GLU A 82 0.72 1.40 16.82
N CYS A 83 0.90 0.17 16.36
CA CYS A 83 2.21 -0.41 16.04
C CYS A 83 2.97 0.43 15.01
N GLY A 84 2.35 0.78 13.87
CA GLY A 84 2.99 1.60 12.84
C GLY A 84 3.46 2.95 13.38
N LYS A 85 2.62 3.64 14.14
CA LYS A 85 2.94 4.94 14.77
C LYS A 85 4.06 4.81 15.81
N GLU A 86 3.97 3.82 16.69
CA GLU A 86 4.97 3.55 17.72
C GLU A 86 6.35 3.33 17.07
N TYR A 87 6.43 2.48 16.05
CA TYR A 87 7.70 2.20 15.38
C TYR A 87 8.21 3.40 14.57
N ALA A 88 7.35 4.24 14.00
CA ALA A 88 7.77 5.49 13.38
C ALA A 88 8.45 6.41 14.40
N HIS A 89 7.85 6.59 15.58
CA HIS A 89 8.45 7.38 16.67
C HIS A 89 9.72 6.74 17.20
N LYS A 90 9.74 5.42 17.40
CA LYS A 90 10.91 4.65 17.86
C LYS A 90 12.08 4.82 16.90
N MET A 91 11.86 4.72 15.58
CA MET A 91 12.90 4.90 14.57
C MET A 91 13.36 6.36 14.49
N GLN A 92 12.43 7.32 14.57
CA GLN A 92 12.76 8.74 14.63
C GLN A 92 13.64 9.08 15.84
N GLN A 93 13.30 8.59 17.03
CA GLN A 93 14.07 8.84 18.25
C GLN A 93 15.45 8.17 18.18
N LYS A 94 15.50 6.92 17.72
CA LYS A 94 16.74 6.14 17.61
C LYS A 94 17.72 6.75 16.62
N TYR A 95 17.23 7.21 15.47
CA TYR A 95 18.09 7.70 14.38
C TYR A 95 18.06 9.21 14.22
N GLY A 96 17.30 9.97 15.01
CA GLY A 96 17.30 11.44 15.02
C GLY A 96 16.77 12.10 13.74
N THR A 97 15.93 11.42 12.95
CA THR A 97 15.35 11.96 11.72
C THR A 97 14.01 11.32 11.38
N ARG A 98 13.12 12.07 10.72
CA ARG A 98 11.88 11.53 10.11
C ARG A 98 12.02 11.33 8.60
N ASP A 99 13.14 11.76 8.03
CA ASP A 99 13.40 11.69 6.62
C ASP A 99 13.62 10.23 6.19
N PRO A 100 12.79 9.64 5.31
CA PRO A 100 12.90 8.23 4.96
C PRO A 100 14.24 7.88 4.30
N MET A 101 14.82 8.76 3.49
CA MET A 101 16.10 8.49 2.83
C MET A 101 17.25 8.49 3.82
N GLU A 102 17.27 9.47 4.72
CA GLU A 102 18.27 9.52 5.80
C GLU A 102 18.09 8.38 6.81
N LEU A 103 16.84 7.99 7.11
CA LEU A 103 16.54 6.80 7.91
C LEU A 103 17.11 5.54 7.25
N ALA A 104 16.83 5.31 5.97
CA ALA A 104 17.36 4.18 5.22
C ALA A 104 18.89 4.09 5.31
N LYS A 105 19.57 5.22 5.09
CA LYS A 105 21.03 5.33 5.20
C LYS A 105 21.53 4.98 6.60
N ARG A 106 20.94 5.55 7.66
CA ARG A 106 21.34 5.29 9.06
C ARG A 106 21.04 3.87 9.51
N MET A 107 20.04 3.23 8.92
CA MET A 107 19.66 1.83 9.16
C MET A 107 20.51 0.83 8.36
N GLY A 108 21.36 1.30 7.44
CA GLY A 108 22.13 0.42 6.56
C GLY A 108 21.27 -0.29 5.49
N VAL A 109 20.15 0.34 5.10
CA VAL A 109 19.27 -0.12 4.03
C VAL A 109 19.78 0.46 2.70
N THR A 110 20.03 -0.41 1.73
CA THR A 110 20.36 -0.03 0.36
C THR A 110 19.08 0.32 -0.39
N VAL A 111 19.01 1.51 -0.98
CA VAL A 111 17.86 1.94 -1.80
C VAL A 111 18.30 2.01 -3.26
N GLU A 112 17.66 1.22 -4.11
CA GLU A 112 17.83 1.23 -5.56
C GLU A 112 16.58 1.82 -6.23
N LYS A 113 16.79 2.56 -7.32
CA LYS A 113 15.72 3.25 -8.06
C LYS A 113 15.65 2.81 -9.53
N PRO A 114 15.33 1.54 -9.83
CA PRO A 114 15.14 1.10 -11.22
C PRO A 114 13.89 1.75 -11.83
N ASP A 115 13.84 1.87 -13.16
CA ASP A 115 12.65 2.38 -13.85
C ASP A 115 11.45 1.43 -13.68
N MET A 116 11.67 0.14 -13.95
CA MET A 116 10.64 -0.90 -13.99
C MET A 116 11.03 -2.14 -13.18
N PRO A 117 10.05 -2.92 -12.66
CA PRO A 117 10.32 -4.23 -12.08
C PRO A 117 10.81 -5.22 -13.15
N LYS A 118 11.70 -6.14 -12.74
CA LYS A 118 12.25 -7.17 -13.65
C LYS A 118 11.19 -8.18 -14.12
N ASP A 119 10.14 -8.40 -13.32
CA ASP A 119 9.02 -9.28 -13.64
C ASP A 119 7.86 -8.47 -14.23
N LEU A 120 7.80 -8.37 -15.57
CA LEU A 120 6.85 -7.58 -16.37
C LEU A 120 5.35 -7.97 -16.20
N GLY A 121 5.03 -8.98 -15.39
CA GLY A 121 3.66 -9.48 -15.21
C GLY A 121 2.85 -8.81 -14.11
N ARG A 122 3.45 -7.91 -13.30
CA ARG A 122 2.82 -7.30 -12.11
C ARG A 122 3.27 -5.86 -11.96
N VAL A 123 2.32 -4.94 -11.76
CA VAL A 123 2.63 -3.55 -11.40
C VAL A 123 3.17 -3.58 -9.98
N LEU A 124 4.40 -3.14 -9.72
CA LEU A 124 4.99 -2.95 -8.39
C LEU A 124 5.41 -1.49 -8.24
N PHE A 125 5.13 -0.87 -7.10
CA PHE A 125 5.53 0.52 -6.85
C PHE A 125 6.85 0.61 -6.09
N ALA A 126 7.01 -0.26 -5.10
CA ALA A 126 8.23 -0.47 -4.36
C ALA A 126 8.28 -1.93 -3.86
N GLU A 127 9.46 -2.35 -3.40
CA GLU A 127 9.64 -3.66 -2.80
C GLU A 127 10.84 -3.69 -1.85
N PHE A 128 10.62 -4.13 -0.61
CA PHE A 128 11.67 -4.56 0.30
C PHE A 128 12.09 -6.01 0.02
N LYS A 129 13.41 -6.22 -0.14
CA LYS A 129 14.07 -7.52 -0.21
C LYS A 129 15.04 -7.69 0.95
N VAL A 130 14.82 -8.76 1.71
CA VAL A 130 15.73 -9.22 2.75
C VAL A 130 17.12 -9.48 2.15
N PRO A 131 18.20 -9.09 2.85
CA PRO A 131 18.19 -8.62 4.23
C PRO A 131 17.96 -7.10 4.42
N ASN A 132 18.24 -6.27 3.42
CA ASN A 132 18.35 -4.82 3.61
C ASN A 132 18.24 -4.00 2.31
N HIS A 133 17.57 -4.50 1.26
CA HIS A 133 17.45 -3.78 -0.01
C HIS A 133 16.03 -3.31 -0.24
N VAL A 134 15.85 -2.06 -0.66
CA VAL A 134 14.58 -1.49 -1.10
C VAL A 134 14.72 -1.09 -2.56
N TYR A 135 13.77 -1.51 -3.39
CA TYR A 135 13.63 -1.08 -4.77
C TYR A 135 12.46 -0.11 -4.87
N LEU A 136 12.70 1.10 -5.38
CA LEU A 136 11.66 2.08 -5.72
C LEU A 136 11.52 2.12 -7.23
N TYR A 137 10.37 1.74 -7.76
CA TYR A 137 10.16 1.70 -9.21
C TYR A 137 9.74 3.07 -9.73
N MET A 138 10.65 3.75 -10.42
CA MET A 138 10.51 5.17 -10.74
C MET A 138 9.37 5.45 -11.72
N ASP A 139 8.99 4.50 -12.58
CA ASP A 139 7.82 4.62 -13.45
C ASP A 139 6.54 4.93 -12.65
N ALA A 140 6.35 4.29 -11.50
CA ALA A 140 5.21 4.55 -10.62
C ALA A 140 5.26 5.97 -10.03
N VAL A 141 6.46 6.39 -9.61
CA VAL A 141 6.69 7.73 -9.05
C VAL A 141 6.42 8.81 -10.09
N TYR A 142 6.92 8.64 -11.32
CA TYR A 142 6.72 9.60 -12.41
C TYR A 142 5.25 9.71 -12.80
N LYS A 143 4.54 8.59 -12.93
CA LYS A 143 3.08 8.58 -13.20
C LYS A 143 2.28 9.24 -12.07
N ALA A 144 2.67 9.02 -10.82
CA ALA A 144 2.05 9.66 -9.67
C ALA A 144 2.29 11.18 -9.68
N GLN A 145 3.52 11.63 -9.97
CA GLN A 145 3.89 13.03 -10.09
C GLN A 145 3.13 13.72 -11.24
N ALA A 146 2.99 13.06 -12.39
CA ALA A 146 2.18 13.56 -13.51
C ALA A 146 0.71 13.73 -13.09
N THR A 147 0.17 12.79 -12.30
CA THR A 147 -1.18 12.88 -11.75
C THR A 147 -1.32 14.05 -10.76
N LEU A 148 -0.34 14.22 -9.86
CA LEU A 148 -0.32 15.31 -8.86
C LEU A 148 -0.14 16.70 -9.48
N SER A 149 0.44 16.77 -10.69
CA SER A 149 0.63 18.02 -11.43
C SER A 149 -0.65 18.53 -12.10
N ARG A 150 -1.73 17.73 -12.10
CA ARG A 150 -3.02 18.17 -12.65
C ARG A 150 -3.65 19.29 -11.81
N PRO A 151 -4.41 20.21 -12.42
CA PRO A 151 -5.08 21.29 -11.70
C PRO A 151 -5.93 20.79 -10.52
N GLY A 152 -5.80 21.44 -9.37
CA GLY A 152 -6.55 21.12 -8.15
C GLY A 152 -6.00 19.96 -7.32
N MET A 153 -5.13 19.09 -7.87
CA MET A 153 -4.61 17.93 -7.15
C MET A 153 -3.74 18.29 -5.95
N GLN A 154 -2.85 19.28 -6.06
CA GLN A 154 -2.02 19.71 -4.92
C GLN A 154 -2.86 20.24 -3.74
N LYS A 155 -4.03 20.83 -3.99
CA LYS A 155 -4.95 21.28 -2.93
C LYS A 155 -5.62 20.09 -2.24
N ILE A 156 -5.91 19.02 -2.99
CA ILE A 156 -6.56 17.80 -2.50
C ILE A 156 -5.56 16.91 -1.77
N MET A 157 -4.33 16.77 -2.28
CA MET A 157 -3.31 15.85 -1.77
C MET A 157 -2.29 16.52 -0.86
N THR A 158 -2.39 17.85 -0.67
CA THR A 158 -1.39 18.71 -0.02
C THR A 158 -0.08 18.79 -0.82
N SER A 159 0.61 19.93 -0.72
CA SER A 159 1.95 20.10 -1.29
C SER A 159 3.04 19.33 -0.51
N ALA A 160 2.70 18.78 0.67
CA ALA A 160 3.61 18.01 1.49
C ALA A 160 3.75 16.54 1.04
N LEU A 161 2.84 16.06 0.17
CA LEU A 161 2.92 14.70 -0.35
C LEU A 161 4.12 14.57 -1.30
N ASP A 162 5.03 13.70 -0.92
CA ASP A 162 6.08 13.16 -1.78
C ASP A 162 5.89 11.65 -1.87
N VAL A 163 5.59 11.19 -3.08
CA VAL A 163 5.27 9.78 -3.35
C VAL A 163 6.50 8.89 -3.15
N GLU A 164 7.69 9.35 -3.50
CA GLU A 164 8.92 8.58 -3.31
C GLU A 164 9.18 8.36 -1.82
N ARG A 165 9.11 9.45 -1.03
CA ARG A 165 9.30 9.38 0.42
C ARG A 165 8.29 8.48 1.10
N LEU A 166 7.04 8.51 0.64
CA LEU A 166 6.00 7.68 1.21
C LEU A 166 6.20 6.19 0.90
N LEU A 167 6.48 5.85 -0.37
CA LEU A 167 6.78 4.48 -0.77
C LEU A 167 8.00 3.94 -0.02
N LEU A 168 9.07 4.74 0.08
CA LEU A 168 10.25 4.36 0.85
C LEU A 168 9.93 4.16 2.34
N ALA A 169 9.16 5.06 2.95
CA ALA A 169 8.77 4.92 4.34
C ALA A 169 7.99 3.63 4.59
N HIS A 170 7.08 3.26 3.68
CA HIS A 170 6.37 1.99 3.74
C HIS A 170 7.33 0.80 3.71
N GLU A 171 8.26 0.76 2.75
CA GLU A 171 9.21 -0.36 2.65
C GLU A 171 10.19 -0.42 3.83
N LEU A 172 10.55 0.73 4.40
CA LEU A 172 11.35 0.78 5.63
C LEU A 172 10.62 0.15 6.81
N PHE A 173 9.28 0.24 6.88
CA PHE A 173 8.53 -0.49 7.89
C PHE A 173 8.75 -2.00 7.76
N HIS A 174 8.72 -2.58 6.56
CA HIS A 174 8.99 -4.01 6.36
C HIS A 174 10.40 -4.42 6.78
N TYR A 175 11.39 -3.54 6.57
CA TYR A 175 12.72 -3.76 7.12
C TYR A 175 12.71 -3.73 8.67
N VAL A 176 12.08 -2.72 9.28
CA VAL A 176 11.94 -2.61 10.75
C VAL A 176 11.25 -3.87 11.30
N GLU A 177 10.18 -4.29 10.65
CA GLU A 177 9.42 -5.47 11.01
C GLU A 177 10.28 -6.73 10.99
N GLU A 178 11.16 -6.90 10.00
CA GLU A 178 12.11 -8.01 9.97
C GLU A 178 13.13 -7.92 11.12
N GLN A 179 13.65 -6.72 11.44
CA GLN A 179 14.56 -6.51 12.57
C GLN A 179 13.90 -6.85 13.92
N TYR A 180 12.63 -6.51 14.06
CA TYR A 180 11.86 -6.64 15.31
C TYR A 180 10.86 -7.80 15.26
N LYS A 181 11.01 -8.77 14.36
CA LYS A 181 10.04 -9.87 14.10
C LYS A 181 9.65 -10.72 15.32
N ARG A 182 10.43 -10.67 16.40
CA ARG A 182 10.16 -11.38 17.66
C ARG A 182 9.25 -10.61 18.62
N GLU A 183 9.11 -9.30 18.44
CA GLU A 183 8.37 -8.41 19.34
C GLU A 183 7.28 -7.60 18.63
N ILE A 184 7.42 -7.32 17.34
CA ILE A 184 6.48 -6.48 16.60
C ILE A 184 5.12 -7.16 16.45
N PHE A 185 4.04 -6.38 16.68
CA PHE A 185 2.67 -6.89 16.73
C PHE A 185 2.28 -7.66 15.46
N THR A 186 2.61 -7.12 14.29
CA THR A 186 2.28 -7.68 12.98
C THR A 186 2.86 -9.09 12.75
N LYS A 187 4.00 -9.42 13.36
CA LYS A 187 4.63 -10.75 13.26
C LYS A 187 4.33 -11.69 14.43
N THR A 188 3.98 -11.13 15.58
CA THR A 188 3.67 -11.90 16.79
C THR A 188 2.21 -12.35 16.83
N GLU A 189 1.30 -11.53 16.30
CA GLU A 189 -0.12 -11.88 16.16
C GLU A 189 -0.30 -12.88 15.01
N LYS A 190 -0.96 -14.01 15.30
CA LYS A 190 -1.22 -15.07 14.32
C LYS A 190 -2.60 -15.65 14.53
N ILE A 191 -3.24 -16.02 13.43
CA ILE A 191 -4.50 -16.75 13.45
C ILE A 191 -4.26 -18.25 13.44
N ASP A 192 -5.01 -18.97 14.26
CA ASP A 192 -5.05 -20.42 14.23
C ASP A 192 -5.90 -20.88 13.04
N LEU A 193 -5.31 -21.69 12.17
CA LEU A 193 -6.02 -22.36 11.09
C LEU A 193 -6.52 -23.73 11.58
N PRO A 194 -7.76 -24.11 11.23
CA PRO A 194 -8.28 -25.44 11.53
C PRO A 194 -7.40 -26.49 10.83
N THR A 195 -6.87 -27.40 11.63
CA THR A 195 -6.03 -28.51 11.19
C THR A 195 -6.42 -29.79 11.91
N ILE A 196 -6.08 -30.93 11.30
CA ILE A 196 -6.30 -32.25 11.90
C ILE A 196 -5.33 -32.41 13.08
N PRO A 197 -5.81 -32.78 14.29
CA PRO A 197 -4.93 -33.05 15.43
C PRO A 197 -3.87 -34.12 15.10
N PRO A 198 -2.61 -34.00 15.59
CA PRO A 198 -2.10 -33.02 16.55
C PRO A 198 -1.49 -31.75 15.93
N PHE A 199 -1.66 -31.53 14.62
CA PHE A 199 -1.04 -30.38 13.95
C PHE A 199 -1.78 -29.09 14.31
N LYS A 200 -1.06 -28.04 14.68
CA LYS A 200 -1.56 -26.66 14.79
C LYS A 200 -0.89 -25.83 13.71
N ASN A 201 -1.66 -25.21 12.84
CA ASN A 201 -1.13 -24.33 11.81
C ASN A 201 -1.44 -22.87 12.16
N ARG A 202 -0.42 -22.08 12.46
CA ARG A 202 -0.54 -20.64 12.76
C ARG A 202 -0.06 -19.84 11.56
N SER A 203 -0.92 -18.97 11.02
CA SER A 203 -0.56 -18.11 9.90
C SER A 203 -0.47 -16.65 10.34
N THR A 204 0.47 -15.93 9.75
CA THR A 204 0.53 -14.46 9.85
C THR A 204 -0.65 -13.86 9.10
N VAL A 205 -1.12 -12.71 9.56
CA VAL A 205 -2.22 -11.96 8.94
C VAL A 205 -1.58 -10.83 8.15
N ARG A 206 -1.54 -10.97 6.82
CA ARG A 206 -0.77 -10.09 5.94
C ARG A 206 -1.29 -8.66 5.97
N SER A 207 -2.60 -8.46 6.11
CA SER A 207 -3.17 -7.12 6.22
C SER A 207 -2.70 -6.35 7.45
N LEU A 208 -2.20 -7.00 8.51
CA LEU A 208 -1.63 -6.30 9.66
C LEU A 208 -0.31 -5.62 9.30
N ASP A 209 0.53 -6.31 8.52
CA ASP A 209 1.80 -5.80 8.02
C ASP A 209 1.55 -4.49 7.23
N GLU A 210 0.53 -4.49 6.39
CA GLU A 210 0.15 -3.35 5.55
C GLU A 210 -0.47 -2.21 6.32
N LEU A 211 -1.39 -2.50 7.24
CA LEU A 211 -2.03 -1.47 8.07
C LEU A 211 -0.97 -0.73 8.91
N ALA A 212 -0.05 -1.49 9.51
CA ALA A 212 1.06 -0.90 10.26
C ALA A 212 2.05 -0.17 9.35
N GLY A 213 2.36 -0.71 8.17
CA GLY A 213 3.22 -0.05 7.18
C GLY A 213 2.66 1.28 6.68
N MET A 214 1.37 1.34 6.39
CA MET A 214 0.69 2.58 6.03
C MET A 214 0.65 3.57 7.19
N ALA A 215 0.36 3.11 8.41
CA ALA A 215 0.38 3.98 9.59
C ALA A 215 1.78 4.54 9.87
N PHE A 216 2.83 3.72 9.73
CA PHE A 216 4.23 4.14 9.85
C PHE A 216 4.59 5.19 8.79
N ALA A 217 4.24 4.93 7.53
CA ALA A 217 4.53 5.83 6.41
C ALA A 217 3.78 7.16 6.54
N ARG A 218 2.50 7.11 6.94
CA ARG A 218 1.67 8.29 7.24
C ARG A 218 2.31 9.14 8.34
N GLU A 219 2.72 8.49 9.44
CA GLU A 219 3.31 9.16 10.59
C GLU A 219 4.63 9.84 10.21
N LEU A 220 5.56 9.14 9.55
CA LEU A 220 6.84 9.76 9.14
C LEU A 220 6.65 10.96 8.22
N ASN A 221 5.70 10.88 7.28
CA ASN A 221 5.42 11.93 6.31
C ASN A 221 4.42 12.98 6.80
N SER A 222 3.87 12.85 8.02
CA SER A 222 2.89 13.77 8.61
C SER A 222 1.65 14.00 7.72
N LEU A 223 1.18 12.93 7.07
CA LEU A 223 0.04 13.03 6.13
C LEU A 223 -1.30 13.13 6.88
N PRO A 224 -2.20 14.04 6.46
CA PRO A 224 -3.48 14.25 7.13
C PRO A 224 -4.56 13.24 6.74
N TYR A 225 -4.27 12.30 5.84
CA TYR A 225 -5.19 11.29 5.32
C TYR A 225 -4.54 9.91 5.30
N SER A 226 -5.34 8.87 5.08
CA SER A 226 -4.83 7.50 4.97
C SER A 226 -4.04 7.30 3.66
N PRO A 227 -2.81 6.76 3.70
CA PRO A 227 -2.02 6.49 2.49
C PRO A 227 -2.69 5.55 1.49
N TYR A 228 -3.64 4.70 1.91
CA TYR A 228 -4.34 3.77 1.04
C TYR A 228 -5.09 4.42 -0.13
N LEU A 229 -5.50 5.69 -0.02
CA LEU A 229 -6.13 6.39 -1.15
C LEU A 229 -5.18 6.55 -2.35
N LEU A 230 -3.86 6.49 -2.11
CA LEU A 230 -2.87 6.52 -3.17
C LEU A 230 -2.86 5.25 -4.01
N ASP A 231 -3.45 4.14 -3.55
CA ASP A 231 -3.60 2.94 -4.39
C ASP A 231 -4.40 3.25 -5.65
N VAL A 232 -5.49 4.02 -5.49
CA VAL A 232 -6.33 4.48 -6.61
C VAL A 232 -5.55 5.45 -7.48
N MET A 233 -4.81 6.40 -6.88
CA MET A 233 -4.01 7.37 -7.62
C MET A 233 -2.88 6.72 -8.43
N LEU A 234 -2.16 5.79 -7.82
CA LEU A 234 -1.08 5.04 -8.45
C LEU A 234 -1.65 4.14 -9.55
N MET A 235 -2.74 3.41 -9.28
CA MET A 235 -3.44 2.63 -10.30
C MET A 235 -3.90 3.51 -11.47
N TYR A 236 -4.37 4.73 -11.22
CA TYR A 236 -4.84 5.63 -12.28
C TYR A 236 -3.74 5.94 -13.30
N GLY A 237 -2.49 6.03 -12.85
CA GLY A 237 -1.32 6.19 -13.72
C GLY A 237 -1.04 5.00 -14.65
N TYR A 238 -1.56 3.81 -14.33
CA TYR A 238 -1.40 2.59 -15.14
C TYR A 238 -2.67 2.20 -15.89
N SER A 239 -3.84 2.35 -15.27
CA SER A 239 -5.14 1.95 -15.79
C SER A 239 -6.23 2.80 -15.12
N GLN A 240 -6.77 3.76 -15.87
CA GLN A 240 -7.88 4.59 -15.41
C GLN A 240 -9.10 3.73 -15.07
N ASP A 241 -9.43 2.75 -15.92
CA ASP A 241 -10.51 1.81 -15.66
C ASP A 241 -10.28 0.99 -14.39
N GLY A 242 -9.04 0.57 -14.13
CA GLY A 242 -8.67 -0.15 -12.92
C GLY A 242 -8.85 0.73 -11.68
N ALA A 243 -8.46 2.00 -11.77
CA ALA A 243 -8.58 2.96 -10.68
C ALA A 243 -10.04 3.28 -10.38
N ILE A 244 -10.87 3.48 -11.40
CA ILE A 244 -12.31 3.73 -11.23
C ILE A 244 -12.98 2.54 -10.56
N ARG A 245 -12.67 1.30 -10.96
CA ARG A 245 -13.20 0.10 -10.27
C ARG A 245 -12.78 0.02 -8.82
N LEU A 246 -11.51 0.31 -8.55
CA LEU A 246 -10.97 0.29 -7.19
C LEU A 246 -11.65 1.35 -6.33
N TYR A 247 -11.83 2.55 -6.87
CA TYR A 247 -12.59 3.62 -6.24
C TYR A 247 -14.05 3.21 -5.96
N GLU A 248 -14.78 2.69 -6.95
CA GLU A 248 -16.17 2.24 -6.80
C GLU A 248 -16.29 1.12 -5.75
N GLU A 249 -15.34 0.20 -5.72
CA GLU A 249 -15.24 -0.87 -4.71
C GLU A 249 -15.07 -0.29 -3.30
N ILE A 250 -14.14 0.67 -3.11
CA ILE A 250 -13.91 1.32 -1.82
C ILE A 250 -15.13 2.13 -1.37
N MET A 251 -15.75 2.90 -2.26
CA MET A 251 -16.97 3.66 -1.96
C MET A 251 -18.13 2.73 -1.56
N THR A 252 -18.26 1.60 -2.23
CA THR A 252 -19.26 0.57 -1.89
C THR A 252 -18.98 -0.04 -0.51
N MET A 253 -17.72 -0.35 -0.19
CA MET A 253 -17.34 -0.83 1.16
C MET A 253 -17.64 0.22 2.24
N ALA A 254 -17.47 1.50 1.93
CA ALA A 254 -17.79 2.61 2.82
C ALA A 254 -19.30 2.83 3.01
N GLY A 255 -20.15 2.21 2.18
CA GLY A 255 -21.58 2.48 2.15
C GLY A 255 -21.93 3.91 1.70
N VAL A 256 -21.01 4.58 1.00
CA VAL A 256 -21.19 5.95 0.51
C VAL A 256 -21.67 5.89 -0.95
N PRO A 257 -22.77 6.58 -1.30
CA PRO A 257 -23.21 6.68 -2.68
C PRO A 257 -22.10 7.24 -3.58
N ILE A 258 -21.82 6.58 -4.70
CA ILE A 258 -20.87 7.06 -5.68
C ILE A 258 -21.53 8.26 -6.40
N PRO A 259 -20.97 9.49 -6.31
CA PRO A 259 -21.55 10.65 -6.97
C PRO A 259 -21.60 10.49 -8.49
N GLU A 260 -22.38 11.29 -9.21
CA GLU A 260 -22.23 11.37 -10.67
C GLU A 260 -20.88 12.01 -11.04
N PRO A 261 -20.24 11.65 -12.18
CA PRO A 261 -18.98 12.26 -12.58
C PRO A 261 -19.11 13.78 -12.76
N GLU A 262 -18.17 14.54 -12.21
CA GLU A 262 -18.02 15.96 -12.52
C GLU A 262 -17.61 16.12 -14.00
N GLU A 263 -18.16 17.12 -14.70
CA GLU A 263 -17.67 17.47 -16.04
C GLU A 263 -16.22 17.96 -15.92
N GLU A 264 -15.29 17.18 -16.47
CA GLU A 264 -13.89 17.58 -16.54
C GLU A 264 -13.78 18.66 -17.62
N ALA A 265 -13.28 19.85 -17.27
CA ALA A 265 -12.79 20.79 -18.27
C ALA A 265 -11.61 20.10 -18.97
N TYR A 266 -11.89 19.53 -20.14
CA TYR A 266 -10.99 18.65 -20.88
C TYR A 266 -9.62 19.30 -21.04
N SER A 267 -8.61 18.78 -20.33
CA SER A 267 -7.21 19.03 -20.64
C SER A 267 -6.65 17.71 -21.14
N ALA A 268 -6.24 17.70 -22.41
CA ALA A 268 -5.69 16.53 -23.07
C ALA A 268 -4.56 15.91 -22.22
N PRO A 269 -4.38 14.58 -22.24
CA PRO A 269 -3.24 13.97 -21.57
C PRO A 269 -1.95 14.61 -22.07
N LEU A 270 -1.11 15.09 -21.16
CA LEU A 270 0.24 15.54 -21.48
C LEU A 270 0.97 14.37 -22.14
N SER A 271 1.41 14.60 -23.37
CA SER A 271 2.24 13.67 -24.12
C SER A 271 3.56 13.48 -23.37
N ILE A 272 4.05 12.24 -23.32
CA ILE A 272 5.40 11.92 -22.79
C ILE A 272 6.54 12.58 -23.60
N TYR A 273 6.21 13.35 -24.64
CA TYR A 273 7.15 14.12 -25.46
C TYR A 273 7.16 15.62 -25.15
N ASP A 274 6.41 16.09 -24.16
CA ASP A 274 6.36 17.52 -23.80
C ASP A 274 7.22 17.89 -22.56
N VAL A 275 8.34 17.18 -22.34
CA VAL A 275 9.42 17.58 -21.41
C VAL A 275 10.77 17.54 -22.10
#